data_AF-A0A7G1IJX5-F1
#
_entry.id   AF-A0A7G1IJX5-F1
#
_cell.length_a   1.000
_cell.length_b   1.000
_cell.length_c   1.000
_cell.angle_alpha   90.00
_cell.angle_beta   90.00
_cell.angle_gamma   90.00
#
_symmetry.space_group_name_H-M   'P 1'
#
loop_
_entity.id
_entity.type
_entity.pdbx_description
1 polymer ?
#
loop_
_entity_poly.entity_id
_entity_poly.type
_entity_poly.pdbx_seq_one_letter_code
_entity_poly.pdbx_strand_id
1 'polypeptide(L)'
;MGNVGSRLSGIFHNSSGASTFNLGSANGGGLNFGSANLGSFNLGNGNIGGFNIGDANHGSANFGFANFGDNNFGFGNLGDFNLGFGNTGVGNIGFGNTGDYNIGFGNTGSGNIGLANTGNGNSGVGFTGSNLFGFGGLNSGTNNTGLFNSGDGNTGFFNSGEGNFGIGNTGSYNTGIGNTSTANTGIGNTGSFNTGLFNSGSLNTGLSNAGSTNTGNLNTGGLNTGDFNTGSGNTGYYNNGNLNTGAFNSGNRNNGYFWRADDRGQFGFDFGITMPGIPLNIGVNVDLAIPVTGFIDGIAVQPFSMDVPIDLNLFIDLPSPIPNVTIPLGDGESITVEIPKIVINRFDLTGFNVGNVGGIPFSRMHIEIINNVGPISVPILHIPAAPGVGNSTINPTSGFFNSGPGAGSGFFNAGQFISGFSNEGGRFLSGFENIGQLTSGMGNIGNIVTGWYNTSTAGLTGALLSGIGNVGSRLAGFLLSGTGQ
;
A
#
# COMPACT_ATOMS: atom_id res chain seq x y z
N MET A 1 65.37 -75.61 5.34
CA MET A 1 64.17 -74.78 5.57
C MET A 1 63.41 -74.71 4.26
N GLY A 2 62.69 -75.77 3.91
CA GLY A 2 62.02 -75.90 2.63
C GLY A 2 61.38 -77.27 2.61
N ASN A 3 60.06 -77.30 2.74
CA ASN A 3 59.32 -78.55 2.76
C ASN A 3 58.60 -78.72 1.40
N VAL A 4 58.53 -79.95 0.88
CA VAL A 4 57.80 -80.29 -0.36
C VAL A 4 56.79 -81.41 -0.06
N GLY A 5 55.51 -81.20 -0.40
CA GLY A 5 54.40 -82.09 -0.03
C GLY A 5 53.05 -81.38 0.03
N SER A 6 51.95 -82.12 0.17
CA SER A 6 50.58 -81.60 0.00
C SER A 6 49.94 -80.97 1.25
N ARG A 7 50.66 -80.87 2.38
CA ARG A 7 50.18 -80.26 3.64
C ARG A 7 51.36 -79.76 4.49
N LEU A 8 51.86 -78.56 4.23
CA LEU A 8 53.08 -78.05 4.86
C LEU A 8 52.90 -76.68 5.52
N SER A 9 53.60 -76.48 6.64
CA SER A 9 53.74 -75.20 7.35
C SER A 9 55.22 -74.82 7.45
N GLY A 10 55.54 -73.55 7.24
CA GLY A 10 56.90 -72.99 7.22
C GLY A 10 57.13 -71.96 6.10
N ILE A 11 58.25 -71.22 6.16
CA ILE A 11 58.55 -70.02 5.35
C ILE A 11 58.78 -70.32 3.84
N PHE A 12 59.05 -71.57 3.45
CA PHE A 12 59.25 -71.96 2.04
C PHE A 12 58.51 -73.27 1.71
N HIS A 13 57.51 -73.22 0.82
CA HIS A 13 56.85 -74.41 0.24
C HIS A 13 56.56 -74.21 -1.27
N ASN A 14 56.73 -75.28 -2.06
CA ASN A 14 56.48 -75.33 -3.52
C ASN A 14 55.44 -76.43 -3.83
N SER A 15 54.29 -76.06 -4.40
CA SER A 15 53.25 -76.98 -4.90
C SER A 15 53.25 -76.97 -6.44
N SER A 16 53.06 -78.13 -7.07
CA SER A 16 53.07 -78.29 -8.52
C SER A 16 51.84 -77.64 -9.19
N GLY A 17 52.01 -76.39 -9.63
CA GLY A 17 51.04 -75.60 -10.39
C GLY A 17 51.12 -74.13 -10.00
N ALA A 18 51.93 -73.35 -10.73
CA ALA A 18 52.39 -71.99 -10.41
C ALA A 18 53.27 -71.88 -9.14
N SER A 19 54.34 -71.06 -9.18
CA SER A 19 55.24 -70.86 -8.04
C SER A 19 54.46 -70.38 -6.81
N THR A 20 54.35 -71.21 -5.77
CA THR A 20 53.66 -70.87 -4.51
C THR A 20 54.52 -70.04 -3.56
N PHE A 21 55.56 -69.38 -4.07
CA PHE A 21 56.43 -68.55 -3.25
C PHE A 21 55.64 -67.37 -2.70
N ASN A 22 55.42 -67.32 -1.39
CA ASN A 22 54.82 -66.19 -0.69
C ASN A 22 55.82 -65.66 0.35
N LEU A 23 55.82 -64.35 0.59
CA LEU A 23 56.61 -63.71 1.63
C LEU A 23 55.68 -63.03 2.66
N GLY A 24 55.60 -63.61 3.86
CA GLY A 24 54.74 -63.16 4.96
C GLY A 24 53.90 -64.32 5.53
N SER A 25 52.88 -64.02 6.33
CA SER A 25 52.11 -65.03 7.09
C SER A 25 50.70 -65.23 6.55
N ALA A 26 50.15 -66.45 6.70
CA ALA A 26 48.75 -66.78 6.41
C ALA A 26 48.29 -66.47 4.97
N ASN A 27 49.18 -66.54 3.98
CA ASN A 27 48.80 -66.39 2.57
C ASN A 27 48.33 -67.71 1.96
N GLY A 28 47.23 -67.69 1.21
CA GLY A 28 46.75 -68.79 0.36
C GLY A 28 46.88 -68.44 -1.12
N GLY A 29 47.49 -69.30 -1.93
CA GLY A 29 47.85 -69.05 -3.34
C GLY A 29 49.35 -68.77 -3.52
N GLY A 30 49.76 -67.95 -4.51
CA GLY A 30 51.18 -67.79 -4.87
C GLY A 30 51.62 -66.36 -5.21
N LEU A 31 52.91 -66.07 -5.01
CA LEU A 31 53.56 -64.78 -5.32
C LEU A 31 52.96 -63.59 -4.56
N ASN A 32 52.51 -63.81 -3.32
CA ASN A 32 52.03 -62.75 -2.44
C ASN A 32 53.14 -62.22 -1.52
N PHE A 33 53.20 -60.90 -1.31
CA PHE A 33 54.06 -60.21 -0.34
C PHE A 33 53.21 -59.46 0.68
N GLY A 34 53.32 -59.83 1.96
CA GLY A 34 52.47 -59.35 3.06
C GLY A 34 51.72 -60.51 3.73
N SER A 35 50.65 -60.22 4.47
CA SER A 35 49.96 -61.24 5.28
C SER A 35 48.48 -61.40 4.96
N ALA A 36 47.92 -62.58 5.24
CA ALA A 36 46.50 -62.88 5.13
C ALA A 36 45.88 -62.69 3.73
N ASN A 37 46.68 -62.81 2.66
CA ASN A 37 46.17 -62.70 1.29
C ASN A 37 45.62 -64.05 0.79
N LEU A 38 44.51 -64.03 0.06
CA LEU A 38 43.92 -65.18 -0.64
C LEU A 38 43.89 -64.92 -2.15
N GLY A 39 44.74 -65.61 -2.89
CA GLY A 39 44.89 -65.49 -4.34
C GLY A 39 46.36 -65.31 -4.73
N SER A 40 46.66 -64.58 -5.81
CA SER A 40 48.02 -64.52 -6.34
C SER A 40 48.49 -63.11 -6.70
N PHE A 41 49.80 -62.87 -6.64
CA PHE A 41 50.43 -61.59 -7.04
C PHE A 41 49.99 -60.37 -6.23
N ASN A 42 49.64 -60.52 -4.95
CA ASN A 42 49.25 -59.40 -4.10
C ASN A 42 50.45 -58.81 -3.34
N LEU A 43 50.51 -57.49 -3.23
CA LEU A 43 51.46 -56.72 -2.42
C LEU A 43 50.70 -55.92 -1.35
N GLY A 44 50.76 -56.36 -0.10
CA GLY A 44 50.03 -55.79 1.03
C GLY A 44 49.32 -56.89 1.83
N ASN A 45 48.32 -56.52 2.63
CA ASN A 45 47.69 -57.42 3.60
C ASN A 45 46.20 -57.59 3.36
N GLY A 46 45.68 -58.79 3.66
CA GLY A 46 44.24 -59.05 3.71
C GLY A 46 43.53 -58.95 2.36
N ASN A 47 44.24 -59.08 1.23
CA ASN A 47 43.62 -59.01 -0.08
C ASN A 47 43.01 -60.36 -0.50
N ILE A 48 41.86 -60.33 -1.17
CA ILE A 48 41.21 -61.49 -1.79
C ILE A 48 41.14 -61.25 -3.30
N GLY A 49 41.68 -62.17 -4.10
CA GLY A 49 41.86 -62.03 -5.55
C GLY A 49 43.34 -61.85 -5.93
N GLY A 50 43.64 -61.13 -7.00
CA GLY A 50 45.03 -61.06 -7.48
C GLY A 50 45.49 -59.73 -8.05
N PHE A 51 46.81 -59.55 -8.15
CA PHE A 51 47.43 -58.31 -8.65
C PHE A 51 47.07 -57.05 -7.84
N ASN A 52 46.66 -57.19 -6.58
CA ASN A 52 46.33 -56.03 -5.75
C ASN A 52 47.59 -55.44 -5.10
N ILE A 53 47.67 -54.11 -5.03
CA ILE A 53 48.70 -53.37 -4.31
C ILE A 53 48.03 -52.50 -3.24
N GLY A 54 48.35 -52.76 -1.97
CA GLY A 54 47.72 -52.17 -0.79
C GLY A 54 46.95 -53.20 0.03
N ASP A 55 46.07 -52.76 0.92
CA ASP A 55 45.45 -53.62 1.94
C ASP A 55 43.94 -53.77 1.77
N ALA A 56 43.42 -54.93 2.19
CA ALA A 56 42.00 -55.24 2.31
C ALA A 56 41.17 -55.11 1.01
N ASN A 57 41.80 -55.28 -0.16
CA ASN A 57 41.07 -55.26 -1.43
C ASN A 57 40.43 -56.62 -1.72
N HIS A 58 39.23 -56.62 -2.29
CA HIS A 58 38.54 -57.81 -2.79
C HIS A 58 38.24 -57.64 -4.29
N GLY A 59 38.89 -58.46 -5.10
CA GLY A 59 38.89 -58.36 -6.56
C GLY A 59 40.32 -58.38 -7.10
N SER A 60 40.51 -57.88 -8.32
CA SER A 60 41.77 -57.96 -9.04
C SER A 60 42.28 -56.61 -9.51
N ALA A 61 43.60 -56.47 -9.59
CA ALA A 61 44.28 -55.30 -10.13
C ALA A 61 43.92 -53.96 -9.45
N ASN A 62 43.60 -53.99 -8.15
CA ASN A 62 43.34 -52.77 -7.40
C ASN A 62 44.64 -52.16 -6.84
N PHE A 63 44.74 -50.84 -6.89
CA PHE A 63 45.78 -50.06 -6.20
C PHE A 63 45.14 -49.20 -5.11
N GLY A 64 45.50 -49.46 -3.85
CA GLY A 64 45.02 -48.74 -2.67
C GLY A 64 44.39 -49.68 -1.64
N PHE A 65 43.35 -49.20 -0.96
CA PHE A 65 42.84 -49.80 0.27
C PHE A 65 41.34 -50.04 0.20
N ALA A 66 40.89 -51.19 0.72
CA ALA A 66 39.48 -51.49 0.95
C ALA A 66 38.59 -51.36 -0.30
N ASN A 67 39.13 -51.62 -1.49
CA ASN A 67 38.31 -51.64 -2.71
C ASN A 67 37.62 -53.00 -2.88
N PHE A 68 36.36 -52.99 -3.31
CA PHE A 68 35.59 -54.18 -3.65
C PHE A 68 35.18 -54.11 -5.12
N GLY A 69 35.78 -54.94 -5.97
CA GLY A 69 35.67 -54.90 -7.42
C GLY A 69 37.06 -54.91 -8.08
N ASP A 70 37.12 -54.72 -9.39
CA ASP A 70 38.33 -54.87 -10.19
C ASP A 70 38.84 -53.52 -10.74
N ASN A 71 40.17 -53.42 -10.93
CA ASN A 71 40.84 -52.31 -11.61
C ASN A 71 40.61 -50.92 -10.98
N ASN A 72 40.41 -50.84 -9.66
CA ASN A 72 40.25 -49.56 -8.98
C ASN A 72 41.60 -48.95 -8.57
N PHE A 73 41.71 -47.62 -8.66
CA PHE A 73 42.83 -46.86 -8.12
C PHE A 73 42.32 -45.88 -7.06
N GLY A 74 42.72 -46.06 -5.81
CA GLY A 74 42.34 -45.24 -4.67
C GLY A 74 41.73 -46.07 -3.54
N PHE A 75 40.83 -45.49 -2.74
CA PHE A 75 40.37 -46.12 -1.49
C PHE A 75 38.86 -46.26 -1.41
N GLY A 76 38.40 -47.40 -0.89
CA GLY A 76 37.00 -47.63 -0.51
C GLY A 76 36.02 -47.62 -1.69
N ASN A 77 36.48 -47.95 -2.90
CA ASN A 77 35.59 -48.02 -4.06
C ASN A 77 34.81 -49.35 -4.06
N LEU A 78 33.54 -49.30 -4.48
CA LEU A 78 32.66 -50.45 -4.67
C LEU A 78 32.22 -50.52 -6.14
N GLY A 79 32.70 -51.51 -6.88
CA GLY A 79 32.55 -51.64 -8.32
C GLY A 79 33.89 -51.54 -9.04
N ASP A 80 33.87 -51.33 -10.36
CA ASP A 80 35.05 -51.55 -11.21
C ASP A 80 35.56 -50.25 -11.86
N PHE A 81 36.84 -50.22 -12.20
CA PHE A 81 37.48 -49.13 -12.98
C PHE A 81 37.35 -47.73 -12.36
N ASN A 82 37.15 -47.62 -11.05
CA ASN A 82 37.04 -46.32 -10.39
C ASN A 82 38.41 -45.72 -10.07
N LEU A 83 38.56 -44.42 -10.32
CA LEU A 83 39.75 -43.62 -9.97
C LEU A 83 39.38 -42.59 -8.92
N GLY A 84 39.81 -42.80 -7.69
CA GLY A 84 39.59 -41.90 -6.56
C GLY A 84 39.02 -42.62 -5.34
N PHE A 85 38.12 -41.98 -4.60
CA PHE A 85 37.77 -42.43 -3.26
C PHE A 85 36.27 -42.57 -3.06
N GLY A 86 35.85 -43.70 -2.48
CA GLY A 86 34.47 -43.93 -2.06
C GLY A 86 33.46 -43.95 -3.20
N ASN A 87 33.88 -44.25 -4.43
CA ASN A 87 32.95 -44.33 -5.55
C ASN A 87 32.20 -45.66 -5.55
N THR A 88 30.93 -45.65 -5.92
CA THR A 88 30.09 -46.83 -6.11
C THR A 88 29.61 -46.91 -7.56
N GLY A 89 29.88 -48.01 -8.25
CA GLY A 89 29.55 -48.23 -9.67
C GLY A 89 30.79 -48.38 -10.54
N VAL A 90 30.68 -48.07 -11.83
CA VAL A 90 31.73 -48.32 -12.82
C VAL A 90 32.32 -47.03 -13.39
N GLY A 91 33.65 -46.96 -13.48
CA GLY A 91 34.34 -45.95 -14.28
C GLY A 91 34.23 -44.52 -13.74
N ASN A 92 33.96 -44.34 -12.44
CA ASN A 92 33.88 -43.00 -11.85
C ASN A 92 35.28 -42.44 -11.59
N ILE A 93 35.45 -41.13 -11.79
CA ILE A 93 36.67 -40.39 -11.49
C ILE A 93 36.35 -39.32 -10.45
N GLY A 94 36.97 -39.39 -9.28
CA GLY A 94 36.82 -38.41 -8.21
C GLY A 94 36.34 -39.03 -6.89
N PHE A 95 35.42 -38.36 -6.20
CA PHE A 95 35.10 -38.68 -4.80
C PHE A 95 33.60 -38.87 -4.58
N GLY A 96 33.24 -39.99 -3.96
CA GLY A 96 31.88 -40.23 -3.48
C GLY A 96 30.82 -40.26 -4.57
N ASN A 97 31.17 -40.59 -5.82
CA ASN A 97 30.19 -40.71 -6.89
C ASN A 97 29.43 -42.03 -6.78
N THR A 98 28.13 -42.01 -7.06
CA THR A 98 27.25 -43.19 -7.07
C THR A 98 26.61 -43.35 -8.45
N GLY A 99 26.82 -44.49 -9.10
CA GLY A 99 26.43 -44.77 -10.48
C GLY A 99 27.64 -44.84 -11.40
N ASP A 100 27.50 -44.57 -12.70
CA ASP A 100 28.53 -44.93 -13.69
C ASP A 100 29.08 -43.73 -14.47
N TYR A 101 30.39 -43.74 -14.74
CA TYR A 101 31.08 -42.74 -15.58
C TYR A 101 30.95 -41.28 -15.09
N ASN A 102 30.79 -41.07 -13.78
CA ASN A 102 30.76 -39.71 -13.23
C ASN A 102 32.18 -39.17 -13.01
N ILE A 103 32.41 -37.90 -13.35
CA ILE A 103 33.66 -37.19 -13.13
C ILE A 103 33.42 -36.03 -12.16
N GLY A 104 33.96 -36.11 -10.95
CA GLY A 104 33.88 -35.04 -9.95
C GLY A 104 33.52 -35.53 -8.56
N PHE A 105 32.67 -34.79 -7.85
CA PHE A 105 32.41 -35.02 -6.42
C PHE A 105 30.91 -35.17 -6.14
N GLY A 106 30.55 -36.28 -5.49
CA GLY A 106 29.20 -36.49 -4.96
C GLY A 106 28.09 -36.55 -6.02
N ASN A 107 28.40 -36.96 -7.25
CA ASN A 107 27.38 -37.11 -8.28
C ASN A 107 26.63 -38.43 -8.13
N THR A 108 25.32 -38.42 -8.37
CA THR A 108 24.43 -39.59 -8.36
C THR A 108 23.77 -39.77 -9.72
N GLY A 109 23.95 -40.93 -10.35
CA GLY A 109 23.44 -41.26 -11.68
C GLY A 109 24.58 -41.58 -12.65
N SER A 110 24.43 -41.30 -13.95
CA SER A 110 25.42 -41.66 -14.96
C SER A 110 25.90 -40.51 -15.83
N GLY A 111 27.21 -40.46 -16.11
CA GLY A 111 27.80 -39.50 -17.04
C GLY A 111 27.77 -38.05 -16.57
N ASN A 112 27.69 -37.80 -15.26
CA ASN A 112 27.74 -36.44 -14.73
C ASN A 112 29.17 -35.93 -14.60
N ILE A 113 29.41 -34.68 -14.96
CA ILE A 113 30.70 -33.98 -14.81
C ILE A 113 30.50 -32.78 -13.87
N GLY A 114 31.04 -32.82 -12.66
CA GLY A 114 31.03 -31.69 -11.73
C GLY A 114 30.68 -32.06 -10.29
N LEU A 115 29.86 -31.25 -9.61
CA LEU A 115 29.66 -31.33 -8.17
C LEU A 115 28.17 -31.55 -7.82
N ALA A 116 27.88 -32.55 -7.00
CA ALA A 116 26.56 -32.76 -6.40
C ALA A 116 25.39 -32.81 -7.40
N ASN A 117 25.60 -33.39 -8.59
CA ASN A 117 24.54 -33.57 -9.58
C ASN A 117 23.77 -34.87 -9.33
N THR A 118 22.45 -34.83 -9.42
CA THR A 118 21.54 -35.98 -9.35
C THR A 118 20.80 -36.16 -10.68
N GLY A 119 20.96 -37.31 -11.32
CA GLY A 119 20.41 -37.69 -12.63
C GLY A 119 21.50 -38.01 -13.64
N ASN A 120 21.26 -37.88 -14.96
CA ASN A 120 22.19 -38.39 -15.98
C ASN A 120 22.70 -37.29 -16.94
N GLY A 121 23.96 -37.35 -17.36
CA GLY A 121 24.52 -36.49 -18.40
C GLY A 121 24.62 -35.01 -18.04
N ASN A 122 24.65 -34.67 -16.74
CA ASN A 122 24.74 -33.28 -16.31
C ASN A 122 26.20 -32.80 -16.30
N SER A 123 26.46 -31.55 -16.68
CA SER A 123 27.79 -30.93 -16.59
C SER A 123 27.69 -29.61 -15.82
N GLY A 124 28.04 -29.63 -14.53
CA GLY A 124 27.78 -28.48 -13.67
C GLY A 124 27.78 -28.76 -12.17
N VAL A 125 27.09 -27.90 -11.41
CA VAL A 125 27.01 -27.98 -9.95
C VAL A 125 25.56 -28.02 -9.50
N GLY A 126 25.17 -28.97 -8.65
CA GLY A 126 23.91 -28.91 -7.89
C GLY A 126 22.65 -29.17 -8.71
N PHE A 127 22.72 -29.91 -9.82
CA PHE A 127 21.54 -30.27 -10.60
C PHE A 127 20.71 -31.39 -9.99
N THR A 128 19.39 -31.31 -10.18
CA THR A 128 18.46 -32.46 -10.06
C THR A 128 17.72 -32.56 -11.40
N GLY A 129 18.00 -33.60 -12.19
CA GLY A 129 17.49 -33.74 -13.57
C GLY A 129 18.53 -34.40 -14.50
N SER A 130 18.29 -34.45 -15.81
CA SER A 130 19.23 -35.04 -16.78
C SER A 130 19.54 -34.10 -17.95
N ASN A 131 20.75 -34.23 -18.51
CA ASN A 131 21.29 -33.46 -19.63
C ASN A 131 21.34 -31.93 -19.38
N LEU A 132 21.62 -31.53 -18.14
CA LEU A 132 21.70 -30.13 -17.73
C LEU A 132 23.14 -29.62 -17.75
N PHE A 133 23.37 -28.36 -18.13
CA PHE A 133 24.70 -27.72 -18.15
C PHE A 133 24.68 -26.41 -17.34
N GLY A 134 25.67 -26.17 -16.46
CA GLY A 134 25.80 -24.93 -15.67
C GLY A 134 25.69 -25.10 -14.14
N PHE A 135 24.83 -24.32 -13.48
CA PHE A 135 24.65 -24.34 -12.02
C PHE A 135 23.17 -24.60 -11.68
N GLY A 136 22.87 -25.75 -11.10
CA GLY A 136 21.61 -26.10 -10.46
C GLY A 136 21.58 -25.73 -8.98
N GLY A 137 20.39 -25.81 -8.36
CA GLY A 137 20.22 -25.52 -6.94
C GLY A 137 20.37 -24.04 -6.55
N LEU A 138 20.36 -23.12 -7.53
CA LEU A 138 20.48 -21.68 -7.28
C LEU A 138 19.19 -21.03 -6.78
N ASN A 139 18.07 -21.74 -6.68
CA ASN A 139 16.87 -21.26 -6.00
C ASN A 139 16.64 -22.08 -4.73
N SER A 140 16.21 -21.44 -3.65
CA SER A 140 15.77 -22.10 -2.42
C SER A 140 14.26 -21.92 -2.21
N GLY A 141 13.57 -22.96 -1.76
CA GLY A 141 12.11 -22.99 -1.66
C GLY A 141 11.44 -23.54 -2.92
N THR A 142 10.15 -23.28 -3.10
CA THR A 142 9.30 -23.96 -4.10
C THR A 142 8.90 -23.03 -5.24
N ASN A 143 8.59 -23.59 -6.41
CA ASN A 143 7.98 -22.88 -7.55
C ASN A 143 8.73 -21.62 -8.04
N ASN A 144 10.02 -21.48 -7.70
CA ASN A 144 10.81 -20.33 -8.14
C ASN A 144 11.35 -20.54 -9.56
N THR A 145 11.23 -19.53 -10.41
CA THR A 145 11.73 -19.52 -11.79
C THR A 145 12.87 -18.50 -11.95
N GLY A 146 13.96 -18.86 -12.62
CA GLY A 146 15.15 -18.01 -12.74
C GLY A 146 16.26 -18.42 -11.78
N LEU A 147 17.09 -17.50 -11.28
CA LEU A 147 18.26 -17.82 -10.45
C LEU A 147 18.30 -16.99 -9.16
N PHE A 148 18.88 -17.56 -8.09
CA PHE A 148 19.08 -16.88 -6.81
C PHE A 148 17.80 -16.39 -6.13
N ASN A 149 16.66 -16.99 -6.46
CA ASN A 149 15.41 -16.68 -5.78
C ASN A 149 15.25 -17.54 -4.52
N SER A 150 14.71 -16.94 -3.46
CA SER A 150 14.42 -17.64 -2.21
C SER A 150 12.97 -17.42 -1.78
N GLY A 151 12.27 -18.50 -1.41
CA GLY A 151 10.88 -18.46 -0.97
C GLY A 151 9.97 -19.23 -1.92
N ASP A 152 8.77 -18.73 -2.21
CA ASP A 152 7.80 -19.44 -3.06
C ASP A 152 7.33 -18.61 -4.25
N GLY A 153 7.26 -19.22 -5.43
CA GLY A 153 6.62 -18.65 -6.61
C GLY A 153 7.30 -17.41 -7.20
N ASN A 154 8.53 -17.09 -6.80
CA ASN A 154 9.24 -15.92 -7.34
C ASN A 154 9.76 -16.21 -8.74
N THR A 155 9.81 -15.18 -9.60
CA THR A 155 10.42 -15.30 -10.92
C THR A 155 11.35 -14.16 -11.23
N GLY A 156 12.52 -14.51 -11.76
CA GLY A 156 13.55 -13.58 -12.17
C GLY A 156 14.83 -13.85 -11.38
N PHE A 157 15.43 -12.83 -10.80
CA PHE A 157 16.73 -12.94 -10.14
C PHE A 157 16.73 -12.35 -8.75
N PHE A 158 17.37 -13.04 -7.81
CA PHE A 158 17.62 -12.49 -6.46
C PHE A 158 16.36 -12.08 -5.70
N ASN A 159 15.19 -12.56 -6.08
CA ASN A 159 13.96 -12.22 -5.37
C ASN A 159 13.85 -13.03 -4.10
N SER A 160 13.31 -12.42 -3.04
CA SER A 160 13.09 -13.08 -1.77
C SER A 160 11.68 -12.86 -1.25
N GLY A 161 11.04 -13.93 -0.76
CA GLY A 161 9.68 -13.92 -0.25
C GLY A 161 8.72 -14.65 -1.19
N GLU A 162 7.57 -14.05 -1.50
CA GLU A 162 6.46 -14.74 -2.18
C GLU A 162 6.03 -14.02 -3.46
N GLY A 163 5.95 -14.76 -4.57
CA GLY A 163 5.32 -14.30 -5.81
C GLY A 163 6.00 -13.09 -6.48
N ASN A 164 7.23 -12.71 -6.11
CA ASN A 164 7.83 -11.53 -6.69
C ASN A 164 8.24 -11.75 -8.16
N PHE A 165 8.12 -10.71 -8.98
CA PHE A 165 8.55 -10.72 -10.37
C PHE A 165 9.62 -9.67 -10.66
N GLY A 166 10.78 -10.09 -11.14
CA GLY A 166 11.83 -9.20 -11.61
C GLY A 166 13.14 -9.43 -10.88
N ILE A 167 13.78 -8.37 -10.37
CA ILE A 167 15.14 -8.45 -9.85
C ILE A 167 15.23 -7.87 -8.44
N GLY A 168 15.73 -8.65 -7.49
CA GLY A 168 16.08 -8.16 -6.16
C GLY A 168 14.88 -7.65 -5.36
N ASN A 169 13.66 -8.06 -5.69
CA ASN A 169 12.50 -7.68 -4.92
C ASN A 169 12.44 -8.49 -3.63
N THR A 170 11.99 -7.84 -2.55
CA THR A 170 11.93 -8.44 -1.21
C THR A 170 10.53 -8.26 -0.63
N GLY A 171 9.99 -9.32 -0.02
CA GLY A 171 8.66 -9.32 0.56
C GLY A 171 7.70 -10.07 -0.36
N SER A 172 6.47 -9.57 -0.49
CA SER A 172 5.44 -10.31 -1.18
C SER A 172 4.88 -9.51 -2.32
N TYR A 173 4.71 -10.19 -3.43
CA TYR A 173 3.93 -9.69 -4.51
C TYR A 173 4.47 -8.37 -5.08
N ASN A 174 5.76 -8.24 -5.40
CA ASN A 174 6.33 -7.01 -6.00
C ASN A 174 6.80 -7.23 -7.44
N THR A 175 6.85 -6.15 -8.23
CA THR A 175 7.24 -6.20 -9.65
C THR A 175 8.22 -5.14 -10.07
N GLY A 176 9.27 -5.59 -10.76
CA GLY A 176 10.30 -4.72 -11.27
C GLY A 176 11.59 -4.95 -10.49
N ILE A 177 12.21 -3.88 -9.99
CA ILE A 177 13.59 -3.96 -9.49
C ILE A 177 13.68 -3.39 -8.09
N GLY A 178 14.18 -4.17 -7.14
CA GLY A 178 14.56 -3.68 -5.81
C GLY A 178 13.39 -3.10 -5.01
N ASN A 179 12.16 -3.55 -5.28
CA ASN A 179 11.01 -3.13 -4.48
C ASN A 179 10.93 -3.96 -3.19
N THR A 180 10.42 -3.34 -2.13
CA THR A 180 10.35 -3.96 -0.79
C THR A 180 8.94 -3.92 -0.20
N SER A 181 8.64 -4.79 0.75
CA SER A 181 7.31 -4.92 1.38
C SER A 181 6.28 -5.54 0.43
N THR A 182 5.23 -4.83 0.02
CA THR A 182 4.07 -5.48 -0.62
C THR A 182 3.56 -4.70 -1.83
N ALA A 183 3.31 -5.41 -2.94
CA ALA A 183 2.55 -4.88 -4.07
C ALA A 183 3.13 -3.56 -4.59
N ASN A 184 4.42 -3.50 -4.92
CA ASN A 184 5.03 -2.29 -5.51
C ASN A 184 5.58 -2.54 -6.91
N THR A 185 5.27 -1.65 -7.86
CA THR A 185 5.76 -1.72 -9.25
C THR A 185 6.71 -0.61 -9.57
N GLY A 186 7.74 -1.02 -10.27
CA GLY A 186 8.73 -0.15 -10.86
C GLY A 186 10.05 -0.42 -10.17
N ILE A 187 10.72 0.62 -9.72
CA ILE A 187 12.11 0.50 -9.26
C ILE A 187 12.27 1.14 -7.90
N GLY A 188 12.83 0.39 -6.95
CA GLY A 188 13.31 0.92 -5.67
C GLY A 188 12.21 1.50 -4.79
N ASN A 189 10.95 1.05 -4.95
CA ASN A 189 9.88 1.50 -4.08
C ASN A 189 9.96 0.83 -2.70
N THR A 190 9.68 1.60 -1.66
CA THR A 190 9.71 1.17 -0.26
C THR A 190 8.39 1.51 0.43
N GLY A 191 7.95 0.63 1.32
CA GLY A 191 6.58 0.63 1.83
C GLY A 191 5.65 -0.15 0.90
N SER A 192 4.35 0.04 1.00
CA SER A 192 3.39 -0.83 0.31
C SER A 192 2.58 -0.06 -0.70
N PHE A 193 2.32 -0.68 -1.85
CA PHE A 193 1.52 -0.04 -2.88
C PHE A 193 2.19 1.31 -3.28
N ASN A 194 3.40 1.36 -3.86
CA ASN A 194 3.80 2.50 -4.74
C ASN A 194 4.15 2.20 -6.21
N THR A 195 3.70 3.08 -7.13
CA THR A 195 3.89 3.09 -8.60
C THR A 195 4.98 4.01 -9.04
N GLY A 196 5.91 3.45 -9.80
CA GLY A 196 6.94 4.21 -10.47
C GLY A 196 8.26 4.00 -9.76
N LEU A 197 8.96 5.08 -9.44
CA LEU A 197 10.39 5.01 -9.14
C LEU A 197 10.68 5.64 -7.79
N PHE A 198 11.32 4.90 -6.89
CA PHE A 198 11.89 5.38 -5.65
C PHE A 198 10.88 6.05 -4.69
N ASN A 199 9.61 5.65 -4.75
CA ASN A 199 8.63 6.15 -3.80
C ASN A 199 8.82 5.50 -2.43
N SER A 200 8.53 6.26 -1.37
CA SER A 200 8.59 5.82 0.03
C SER A 200 7.26 6.09 0.72
N GLY A 201 6.69 5.05 1.32
CA GLY A 201 5.41 5.11 2.02
C GLY A 201 4.34 4.30 1.29
N SER A 202 3.14 4.86 1.09
CA SER A 202 2.03 4.09 0.53
C SER A 202 1.15 4.83 -0.44
N LEU A 203 0.65 4.11 -1.43
CA LEU A 203 -0.24 4.60 -2.48
C LEU A 203 0.36 5.79 -3.24
N ASN A 204 1.66 5.81 -3.51
CA ASN A 204 2.25 6.90 -4.31
C ASN A 204 2.37 6.52 -5.79
N THR A 205 2.06 7.47 -6.66
CA THR A 205 2.20 7.35 -8.12
C THR A 205 3.22 8.34 -8.65
N GLY A 206 4.21 7.84 -9.39
CA GLY A 206 5.20 8.64 -10.09
C GLY A 206 6.59 8.45 -9.50
N LEU A 207 7.34 9.53 -9.33
CA LEU A 207 8.77 9.47 -9.01
C LEU A 207 9.08 10.10 -7.65
N SER A 208 9.77 9.36 -6.79
CA SER A 208 10.41 9.85 -5.56
C SER A 208 9.47 10.62 -4.63
N ASN A 209 8.21 10.17 -4.53
CA ASN A 209 7.29 10.71 -3.55
C ASN A 209 7.55 10.09 -2.18
N ALA A 210 7.44 10.90 -1.12
CA ALA A 210 7.56 10.49 0.27
C ALA A 210 6.26 10.76 1.04
N GLY A 211 5.72 9.74 1.71
CA GLY A 211 4.46 9.81 2.44
C GLY A 211 3.37 9.00 1.73
N SER A 212 2.15 9.52 1.62
CA SER A 212 1.03 8.71 1.14
C SER A 212 0.09 9.36 0.13
N THR A 213 -0.40 8.58 -0.82
CA THR A 213 -1.43 9.03 -1.77
C THR A 213 -1.00 10.23 -2.59
N ASN A 214 0.29 10.32 -2.98
CA ASN A 214 0.76 11.37 -3.89
C ASN A 214 0.68 10.93 -5.35
N THR A 215 0.41 11.85 -6.26
CA THR A 215 0.40 11.66 -7.71
C THR A 215 1.32 12.66 -8.38
N GLY A 216 2.30 12.20 -9.14
CA GLY A 216 3.30 13.03 -9.81
C GLY A 216 4.68 12.81 -9.20
N ASN A 217 5.52 13.84 -9.12
CA ASN A 217 6.93 13.66 -8.82
C ASN A 217 7.39 14.50 -7.62
N LEU A 218 8.27 13.91 -6.80
CA LEU A 218 9.02 14.61 -5.74
C LEU A 218 8.13 15.31 -4.71
N ASN A 219 6.95 14.75 -4.44
CA ASN A 219 6.07 15.27 -3.41
C ASN A 219 6.43 14.70 -2.02
N THR A 220 6.38 15.53 -0.98
CA THR A 220 6.56 15.10 0.42
C THR A 220 5.32 15.42 1.23
N GLY A 221 4.79 14.43 1.96
CA GLY A 221 3.54 14.52 2.70
C GLY A 221 2.48 13.64 2.06
N GLY A 222 1.23 14.07 1.97
CA GLY A 222 0.21 13.23 1.39
C GLY A 222 -0.84 13.93 0.56
N LEU A 223 -1.52 13.16 -0.29
CA LEU A 223 -2.60 13.67 -1.14
C LEU A 223 -2.15 14.82 -2.06
N ASN A 224 -0.90 14.86 -2.50
CA ASN A 224 -0.45 15.89 -3.45
C ASN A 224 -0.65 15.41 -4.89
N THR A 225 -1.03 16.32 -5.78
CA THR A 225 -1.12 16.10 -7.23
C THR A 225 -0.21 17.08 -7.97
N GLY A 226 0.62 16.60 -8.87
CA GLY A 226 1.61 17.39 -9.58
C GLY A 226 3.01 17.18 -8.99
N ASP A 227 3.88 18.20 -9.08
CA ASP A 227 5.30 18.01 -8.81
C ASP A 227 5.85 18.93 -7.72
N PHE A 228 6.81 18.44 -6.94
CA PHE A 228 7.57 19.19 -5.94
C PHE A 228 6.72 19.83 -4.83
N ASN A 229 5.56 19.26 -4.50
CA ASN A 229 4.73 19.81 -3.43
C ASN A 229 5.16 19.24 -2.06
N THR A 230 5.21 20.11 -1.05
CA THR A 230 5.50 19.75 0.35
C THR A 230 4.33 20.10 1.25
N GLY A 231 3.96 19.18 2.14
CA GLY A 231 2.73 19.26 2.93
C GLY A 231 1.63 18.38 2.33
N SER A 232 0.36 18.74 2.55
CA SER A 232 -0.74 17.85 2.20
C SER A 232 -1.85 18.48 1.35
N GLY A 233 -2.35 17.70 0.40
CA GLY A 233 -3.51 18.09 -0.39
C GLY A 233 -3.23 19.20 -1.39
N ASN A 234 -2.00 19.36 -1.91
CA ASN A 234 -1.70 20.39 -2.90
C ASN A 234 -1.92 19.91 -4.34
N THR A 235 -2.32 20.80 -5.25
CA THR A 235 -2.44 20.56 -6.68
C THR A 235 -1.56 21.55 -7.46
N GLY A 236 -0.65 21.03 -8.28
CA GLY A 236 0.18 21.81 -9.19
C GLY A 236 1.68 21.67 -8.87
N TYR A 237 2.42 22.78 -8.91
CA TYR A 237 3.90 22.75 -8.90
C TYR A 237 4.49 23.56 -7.74
N TYR A 238 5.43 22.97 -6.99
CA TYR A 238 6.20 23.70 -5.97
C TYR A 238 5.33 24.43 -4.93
N ASN A 239 4.25 23.80 -4.46
CA ASN A 239 3.47 24.36 -3.36
C ASN A 239 3.98 23.83 -2.01
N ASN A 240 4.18 24.72 -1.04
CA ASN A 240 4.56 24.40 0.32
C ASN A 240 3.47 24.81 1.32
N GLY A 241 2.98 23.85 2.09
CA GLY A 241 1.83 24.00 2.98
C GLY A 241 0.70 23.06 2.57
N ASN A 242 -0.55 23.41 2.88
CA ASN A 242 -1.68 22.50 2.64
C ASN A 242 -2.75 23.11 1.74
N LEU A 243 -3.43 22.29 0.93
CA LEU A 243 -4.60 22.66 0.14
C LEU A 243 -4.37 23.78 -0.89
N ASN A 244 -3.15 23.93 -1.40
CA ASN A 244 -2.86 24.92 -2.43
C ASN A 244 -3.18 24.40 -3.84
N THR A 245 -3.68 25.27 -4.72
CA THR A 245 -3.94 25.01 -6.14
C THR A 245 -3.14 26.01 -6.97
N GLY A 246 -2.27 25.53 -7.86
CA GLY A 246 -1.46 26.36 -8.74
C GLY A 246 0.03 26.15 -8.51
N ALA A 247 0.84 27.21 -8.47
CA ALA A 247 2.28 27.03 -8.35
C ALA A 247 3.02 28.04 -7.48
N PHE A 248 4.12 27.59 -6.88
CA PHE A 248 5.02 28.41 -6.06
C PHE A 248 4.35 29.08 -4.86
N ASN A 249 3.29 28.48 -4.32
CA ASN A 249 2.61 29.01 -3.15
C ASN A 249 3.30 28.55 -1.85
N SER A 250 3.44 29.45 -0.87
CA SER A 250 3.84 29.14 0.50
C SER A 250 2.74 29.60 1.46
N GLY A 251 2.20 28.68 2.26
CA GLY A 251 1.02 28.90 3.10
C GLY A 251 -0.07 27.87 2.81
N ASN A 252 -1.26 28.06 3.36
CA ASN A 252 -2.37 27.12 3.22
C ASN A 252 -3.51 27.69 2.39
N ARG A 253 -4.25 26.82 1.69
CA ARG A 253 -5.54 27.12 1.05
C ARG A 253 -5.48 28.19 -0.05
N ASN A 254 -4.37 28.30 -0.76
CA ASN A 254 -4.18 29.29 -1.82
C ASN A 254 -4.60 28.78 -3.19
N ASN A 255 -5.13 29.64 -4.04
CA ASN A 255 -5.40 29.40 -5.46
C ASN A 255 -4.63 30.42 -6.31
N GLY A 256 -3.78 29.94 -7.22
CA GLY A 256 -3.00 30.80 -8.14
C GLY A 256 -1.50 30.62 -7.97
N TYR A 257 -0.75 31.71 -8.12
CA TYR A 257 0.70 31.67 -8.25
C TYR A 257 1.39 32.59 -7.23
N PHE A 258 2.49 32.13 -6.66
CA PHE A 258 3.39 32.94 -5.83
C PHE A 258 2.77 33.52 -4.54
N TRP A 259 1.72 32.92 -4.01
CA TRP A 259 1.15 33.35 -2.73
C TRP A 259 2.09 33.03 -1.57
N ARG A 260 2.14 33.90 -0.55
CA ARG A 260 3.06 33.77 0.60
C ARG A 260 2.36 33.77 1.97
N ALA A 261 1.04 33.66 1.97
CA ALA A 261 0.19 33.69 3.15
C ALA A 261 -0.95 32.68 2.97
N ASP A 262 -1.85 32.58 3.94
CA ASP A 262 -3.00 31.68 3.88
C ASP A 262 -4.20 32.33 3.16
N ASP A 263 -5.07 31.50 2.58
CA ASP A 263 -6.37 31.84 2.01
C ASP A 263 -6.34 32.92 0.90
N ARG A 264 -5.38 32.83 -0.03
CA ARG A 264 -5.22 33.77 -1.15
C ARG A 264 -5.77 33.23 -2.47
N GLY A 265 -6.33 34.13 -3.28
CA GLY A 265 -6.85 33.82 -4.62
C GLY A 265 -8.08 32.91 -4.68
N GLN A 266 -8.72 32.65 -3.54
CA GLN A 266 -10.01 31.97 -3.49
C GLN A 266 -11.11 32.85 -4.11
N PHE A 267 -12.08 32.22 -4.79
CA PHE A 267 -13.23 32.90 -5.37
C PHE A 267 -14.48 32.56 -4.54
N GLY A 268 -15.22 33.59 -4.14
CA GLY A 268 -16.54 33.49 -3.52
C GLY A 268 -17.50 34.50 -4.15
N PHE A 269 -18.80 34.19 -4.14
CA PHE A 269 -19.84 35.02 -4.73
C PHE A 269 -21.11 35.01 -3.86
N ASP A 270 -21.58 36.21 -3.51
CA ASP A 270 -22.80 36.41 -2.73
C ASP A 270 -23.81 37.23 -3.55
N PHE A 271 -25.03 36.72 -3.65
CA PHE A 271 -26.17 37.43 -4.25
C PHE A 271 -27.38 37.36 -3.32
N GLY A 272 -27.92 38.52 -2.96
CA GLY A 272 -29.11 38.64 -2.13
C GLY A 272 -29.99 39.80 -2.58
N ILE A 273 -31.28 39.71 -2.26
CA ILE A 273 -32.21 40.82 -2.40
C ILE A 273 -32.36 41.48 -1.03
N THR A 274 -32.08 42.77 -0.96
CA THR A 274 -32.37 43.59 0.21
C THR A 274 -33.66 44.36 -0.05
N MET A 275 -34.68 44.08 0.75
CA MET A 275 -35.90 44.90 0.77
C MET A 275 -35.68 46.10 1.69
N PRO A 276 -36.00 47.34 1.26
CA PRO A 276 -35.97 48.50 2.15
C PRO A 276 -36.97 48.32 3.28
N GLY A 277 -36.67 48.92 4.44
CA GLY A 277 -37.50 48.77 5.64
C GLY A 277 -38.95 49.19 5.40
N ILE A 278 -39.88 48.43 6.01
CA ILE A 278 -41.31 48.70 5.91
C ILE A 278 -41.70 49.63 7.08
N PRO A 279 -42.23 50.83 6.79
CA PRO A 279 -42.72 51.72 7.85
C PRO A 279 -43.92 51.07 8.55
N LEU A 280 -43.83 50.92 9.87
CA LEU A 280 -44.88 50.40 10.74
C LEU A 280 -45.49 51.56 11.53
N ASN A 281 -46.79 51.79 11.31
CA ASN A 281 -47.60 52.72 12.10
C ASN A 281 -48.69 51.94 12.83
N ILE A 282 -48.63 51.91 14.17
CA ILE A 282 -49.67 51.33 15.01
C ILE A 282 -50.27 52.44 15.86
N GLY A 283 -51.57 52.70 15.65
CA GLY A 283 -52.37 53.58 16.49
C GLY A 283 -53.20 52.77 17.49
N VAL A 284 -52.98 52.96 18.79
CA VAL A 284 -53.84 52.38 19.84
C VAL A 284 -54.51 53.50 20.61
N ASN A 285 -55.81 53.35 20.86
CA ASN A 285 -56.57 54.24 21.74
C ASN A 285 -56.69 53.59 23.11
N VAL A 286 -56.17 54.23 24.16
CA VAL A 286 -56.28 53.75 25.55
C VAL A 286 -57.10 54.74 26.37
N ASP A 287 -58.05 54.23 27.17
CA ASP A 287 -58.82 55.03 28.12
C ASP A 287 -58.10 55.02 29.47
N LEU A 288 -57.51 56.16 29.87
CA LEU A 288 -56.78 56.29 31.13
C LEU A 288 -57.65 57.02 32.18
N ALA A 289 -58.03 56.33 33.26
CA ALA A 289 -58.76 56.94 34.38
C ALA A 289 -57.79 57.24 35.54
N ILE A 290 -57.42 58.52 35.73
CA ILE A 290 -56.67 58.97 36.92
C ILE A 290 -57.66 59.57 37.93
N PRO A 291 -57.82 59.04 39.15
CA PRO A 291 -58.66 59.67 40.16
C PRO A 291 -57.90 60.84 40.80
N VAL A 292 -58.42 62.07 40.66
CA VAL A 292 -57.99 63.23 41.47
C VAL A 292 -59.22 63.79 42.18
N THR A 293 -59.26 63.71 43.52
CA THR A 293 -60.25 64.39 44.36
C THR A 293 -59.58 65.48 45.19
N GLY A 294 -60.04 66.73 45.02
CA GLY A 294 -59.60 67.88 45.82
C GLY A 294 -60.32 69.16 45.40
N PHE A 295 -60.80 69.94 46.38
CA PHE A 295 -61.56 71.19 46.21
C PHE A 295 -60.59 72.38 46.06
N ILE A 296 -60.93 73.37 45.21
CA ILE A 296 -60.10 74.55 44.92
C ILE A 296 -60.75 75.78 45.58
N ASP A 297 -59.95 76.65 46.20
CA ASP A 297 -60.29 78.06 46.38
C ASP A 297 -59.13 78.95 45.89
N GLY A 298 -59.49 80.09 45.32
CA GLY A 298 -58.85 80.71 44.16
C GLY A 298 -57.36 81.00 44.20
N ILE A 299 -56.69 80.73 43.08
CA ILE A 299 -55.55 81.46 42.48
C ILE A 299 -55.64 81.22 40.96
N ALA A 300 -55.49 82.27 40.16
CA ALA A 300 -55.30 82.16 38.72
C ALA A 300 -53.89 81.60 38.45
N VAL A 301 -53.80 80.33 38.06
CA VAL A 301 -52.55 79.70 37.63
C VAL A 301 -52.47 79.84 36.11
N GLN A 302 -51.43 80.50 35.60
CA GLN A 302 -51.10 80.43 34.17
C GLN A 302 -50.83 78.95 33.80
N PRO A 303 -51.10 78.52 32.56
CA PRO A 303 -50.80 77.15 32.15
C PRO A 303 -49.33 76.83 32.45
N PHE A 304 -49.10 75.84 33.30
CA PHE A 304 -47.76 75.30 33.55
C PHE A 304 -47.67 73.93 32.89
N SER A 305 -46.55 73.71 32.19
CA SER A 305 -46.18 72.38 31.72
C SER A 305 -45.62 71.60 32.89
N MET A 306 -46.08 70.37 33.10
CA MET A 306 -45.41 69.41 33.97
C MET A 306 -44.90 68.27 33.09
N ASP A 307 -43.58 68.20 32.89
CA ASP A 307 -42.93 67.03 32.33
C ASP A 307 -42.92 65.94 33.41
N VAL A 308 -43.95 65.09 33.42
CA VAL A 308 -43.92 63.86 34.19
C VAL A 308 -43.32 62.78 33.29
N PRO A 309 -42.08 62.32 33.52
CA PRO A 309 -41.58 61.14 32.84
C PRO A 309 -42.39 59.93 33.34
N ILE A 310 -43.30 59.43 32.51
CA ILE A 310 -44.02 58.18 32.78
C ILE A 310 -43.27 57.05 32.07
N ASP A 311 -42.56 56.21 32.83
CA ASP A 311 -41.99 54.96 32.32
C ASP A 311 -43.11 53.93 32.14
N LEU A 312 -43.74 53.89 30.96
CA LEU A 312 -44.74 52.89 30.58
C LEU A 312 -44.10 51.79 29.72
N ASN A 313 -43.83 50.64 30.32
CA ASN A 313 -43.44 49.43 29.58
C ASN A 313 -44.70 48.74 29.03
N LEU A 314 -44.98 48.90 27.73
CA LEU A 314 -46.04 48.13 27.05
C LEU A 314 -45.50 46.74 26.69
N PHE A 315 -45.95 45.72 27.42
CA PHE A 315 -45.68 44.32 27.07
C PHE A 315 -46.77 43.82 26.11
N ILE A 316 -46.45 43.66 24.83
CA ILE A 316 -47.29 42.92 23.89
C ILE A 316 -46.78 41.48 23.88
N ASP A 317 -47.51 40.58 24.53
CA ASP A 317 -47.27 39.14 24.39
C ASP A 317 -47.71 38.71 22.99
N LEU A 318 -46.73 38.56 22.09
CA LEU A 318 -46.96 37.88 20.81
C LEU A 318 -47.20 36.39 21.09
N PRO A 319 -48.18 35.75 20.43
CA PRO A 319 -48.38 34.32 20.58
C PRO A 319 -47.10 33.58 20.17
N SER A 320 -46.54 32.83 21.11
CA SER A 320 -45.41 31.95 20.87
C SER A 320 -45.93 30.59 20.36
N PRO A 321 -45.35 30.04 19.27
CA PRO A 321 -44.37 30.65 18.38
C PRO A 321 -45.00 31.61 17.37
N ILE A 322 -44.29 32.68 17.01
CA ILE A 322 -44.65 33.52 15.85
C ILE A 322 -44.59 32.60 14.62
N PRO A 323 -45.67 32.43 13.85
CA PRO A 323 -45.67 31.48 12.75
C PRO A 323 -44.62 31.88 11.71
N ASN A 324 -43.71 30.95 11.41
CA ASN A 324 -42.76 31.11 10.32
C ASN A 324 -43.53 31.37 9.02
N VAL A 325 -43.01 32.27 8.18
CA VAL A 325 -43.57 32.46 6.84
C VAL A 325 -42.95 31.39 5.95
N THR A 326 -43.76 30.43 5.53
CA THR A 326 -43.40 29.40 4.57
C THR A 326 -43.80 29.87 3.18
N ILE A 327 -42.81 30.16 2.33
CA ILE A 327 -43.05 30.52 0.92
C ILE A 327 -42.87 29.25 0.08
N PRO A 328 -43.93 28.72 -0.56
CA PRO A 328 -43.80 27.57 -1.46
C PRO A 328 -43.12 27.99 -2.76
N LEU A 329 -42.08 27.28 -3.15
CA LEU A 329 -41.30 27.54 -4.37
C LEU A 329 -41.74 26.65 -5.56
N GLY A 330 -42.67 25.72 -5.35
CA GLY A 330 -43.01 24.65 -6.30
C GLY A 330 -42.26 23.35 -5.99
N ASP A 331 -42.77 22.21 -6.47
CA ASP A 331 -42.21 20.84 -6.29
C ASP A 331 -41.93 20.40 -4.84
N GLY A 332 -42.66 20.93 -3.87
CA GLY A 332 -42.57 20.54 -2.46
C GLY A 332 -41.47 21.24 -1.66
N GLU A 333 -40.70 22.13 -2.28
CA GLU A 333 -39.68 22.94 -1.62
C GLU A 333 -40.28 24.22 -1.03
N SER A 334 -39.82 24.60 0.17
CA SER A 334 -40.29 25.81 0.84
C SER A 334 -39.18 26.51 1.60
N ILE A 335 -39.15 27.84 1.52
CA ILE A 335 -38.28 28.67 2.36
C ILE A 335 -39.07 28.99 3.62
N THR A 336 -38.51 28.61 4.77
CA THR A 336 -39.02 28.99 6.09
C THR A 336 -38.24 30.20 6.56
N VAL A 337 -38.89 31.36 6.60
CA VAL A 337 -38.29 32.59 7.14
C VAL A 337 -38.62 32.69 8.62
N GLU A 338 -37.60 32.63 9.46
CA GLU A 338 -37.73 32.94 10.89
C GLU A 338 -37.87 34.46 11.03
N ILE A 339 -39.04 34.91 11.51
CA ILE A 339 -39.26 36.32 11.79
C ILE A 339 -38.47 36.68 13.05
N PRO A 340 -37.49 37.59 12.99
CA PRO A 340 -36.75 38.00 14.17
C PRO A 340 -37.68 38.66 15.20
N LYS A 341 -37.39 38.46 16.48
CA LYS A 341 -38.12 39.06 17.59
C LYS A 341 -38.25 40.58 17.36
N ILE A 342 -39.48 41.07 17.24
CA ILE A 342 -39.75 42.50 17.11
C ILE A 342 -39.44 43.15 18.46
N VAL A 343 -38.37 43.94 18.52
CA VAL A 343 -38.02 44.75 19.70
C VAL A 343 -38.42 46.19 19.42
N ILE A 344 -39.41 46.68 20.15
CA ILE A 344 -39.75 48.11 20.17
C ILE A 344 -38.77 48.77 21.15
N ASN A 345 -37.78 49.50 20.64
CA ASN A 345 -36.92 50.33 21.47
C ASN A 345 -37.68 51.58 21.94
N ARG A 346 -37.23 52.18 23.06
CA ARG A 346 -37.85 53.35 23.75
C ARG A 346 -38.58 54.31 22.81
N PHE A 347 -39.83 54.65 23.15
CA PHE A 347 -40.60 55.69 22.48
C PHE A 347 -40.72 56.93 23.38
N ASP A 348 -40.58 58.11 22.78
CA ASP A 348 -40.83 59.39 23.44
C ASP A 348 -42.27 59.83 23.15
N LEU A 349 -43.06 60.14 24.18
CA LEU A 349 -44.39 60.71 24.03
C LEU A 349 -44.26 62.23 23.81
N THR A 350 -44.27 62.69 22.57
CA THR A 350 -44.32 64.13 22.27
C THR A 350 -45.76 64.61 22.08
N GLY A 351 -46.18 65.62 22.86
CA GLY A 351 -47.50 66.26 22.68
C GLY A 351 -48.58 65.87 23.70
N PHE A 352 -48.21 65.53 24.94
CA PHE A 352 -49.18 65.32 26.02
C PHE A 352 -49.92 66.64 26.36
N ASN A 353 -51.17 66.77 25.93
CA ASN A 353 -52.00 67.93 26.23
C ASN A 353 -53.26 67.49 27.01
N VAL A 354 -53.26 67.69 28.32
CA VAL A 354 -54.47 67.57 29.14
C VAL A 354 -55.20 68.91 29.06
N GLY A 355 -56.08 69.06 28.08
CA GLY A 355 -56.92 70.24 27.96
C GLY A 355 -57.81 70.41 29.19
N ASN A 356 -57.74 71.58 29.83
CA ASN A 356 -58.54 71.87 31.02
C ASN A 356 -60.00 72.23 30.66
N VAL A 357 -60.89 71.32 31.05
CA VAL A 357 -62.22 71.48 31.70
C VAL A 357 -63.33 72.26 30.98
N GLY A 358 -64.29 71.49 30.46
CA GLY A 358 -65.60 71.94 30.01
C GLY A 358 -66.50 70.79 29.58
N GLY A 359 -66.77 69.83 30.48
CA GLY A 359 -67.88 68.88 30.39
C GLY A 359 -68.07 68.05 29.10
N ILE A 360 -67.26 67.01 28.87
CA ILE A 360 -67.62 65.76 28.15
C ILE A 360 -66.51 64.70 28.39
N PRO A 361 -66.80 63.38 28.24
CA PRO A 361 -66.03 62.29 28.86
C PRO A 361 -64.67 62.05 28.20
N PHE A 362 -63.74 61.56 29.03
CA PHE A 362 -62.36 61.11 28.78
C PHE A 362 -61.91 61.16 27.32
N SER A 363 -61.04 62.13 27.00
CA SER A 363 -60.34 62.15 25.72
C SER A 363 -59.51 60.88 25.57
N ARG A 364 -59.88 60.04 24.61
CA ARG A 364 -59.13 58.84 24.23
C ARG A 364 -57.66 59.21 24.00
N MET A 365 -56.74 58.58 24.73
CA MET A 365 -55.32 58.76 24.50
C MET A 365 -54.95 58.03 23.22
N HIS A 366 -54.55 58.76 22.18
CA HIS A 366 -54.02 58.18 20.95
C HIS A 366 -52.51 58.02 21.09
N ILE A 367 -52.04 56.77 21.08
CA ILE A 367 -50.62 56.45 21.05
C ILE A 367 -50.30 56.02 19.62
N GLU A 368 -49.48 56.81 18.93
CA GLU A 368 -48.97 56.51 17.59
C GLU A 368 -47.54 55.98 17.71
N ILE A 369 -47.34 54.70 17.40
CA ILE A 369 -46.02 54.07 17.37
C ILE A 369 -45.52 54.12 15.92
N ILE A 370 -44.56 55.01 15.66
CA ILE A 370 -43.86 55.11 14.37
C ILE A 370 -42.54 54.36 14.50
N ASN A 371 -42.44 53.19 13.87
CA ASN A 371 -41.21 52.41 13.81
C ASN A 371 -40.93 51.96 12.37
N ASN A 372 -39.71 51.51 12.12
CA ASN A 372 -39.34 50.89 10.86
C ASN A 372 -38.97 49.43 11.13
N VAL A 373 -39.63 48.48 10.45
CA VAL A 373 -39.13 47.11 10.44
C VAL A 373 -37.99 47.10 9.43
N GLY A 374 -36.77 46.92 9.95
CA GLY A 374 -35.51 47.15 9.23
C GLY A 374 -35.35 46.39 7.89
N PRO A 375 -34.30 46.70 7.12
CA PRO A 375 -34.11 46.08 5.82
C PRO A 375 -33.97 44.56 5.96
N ILE A 376 -34.82 43.83 5.26
CA ILE A 376 -34.77 42.37 5.22
C ILE A 376 -33.86 41.98 4.06
N SER A 377 -32.72 41.38 4.38
CA SER A 377 -31.82 40.82 3.37
C SER A 377 -32.07 39.33 3.27
N VAL A 378 -32.58 38.90 2.11
CA VAL A 378 -32.77 37.48 1.81
C VAL A 378 -31.59 37.03 0.95
N PRO A 379 -30.68 36.18 1.46
CA PRO A 379 -29.64 35.58 0.64
C PRO A 379 -30.30 34.65 -0.39
N ILE A 380 -29.97 34.85 -1.68
CA ILE A 380 -30.53 34.07 -2.79
C ILE A 380 -29.52 33.04 -3.28
N LEU A 381 -28.24 33.42 -3.34
CA LEU A 381 -27.16 32.51 -3.72
C LEU A 381 -25.90 32.87 -2.93
N HIS A 382 -25.34 31.88 -2.24
CA HIS A 382 -24.08 31.99 -1.51
C HIS A 382 -23.11 30.93 -2.03
N ILE A 383 -21.99 31.36 -2.60
CA ILE A 383 -20.87 30.53 -3.03
C ILE A 383 -19.67 30.91 -2.13
N PRO A 384 -19.30 30.09 -1.14
CA PRO A 384 -18.23 30.42 -0.21
C PRO A 384 -16.86 30.40 -0.92
N ALA A 385 -15.97 31.28 -0.46
CA ALA A 385 -14.56 31.22 -0.83
C ALA A 385 -13.94 29.93 -0.27
N ALA A 386 -13.39 29.09 -1.15
CA ALA A 386 -12.84 27.80 -0.78
C ALA A 386 -11.57 27.48 -1.59
N PRO A 387 -10.71 26.57 -1.10
CA PRO A 387 -9.60 26.02 -1.87
C PRO A 387 -10.08 25.31 -3.13
N GLY A 388 -9.25 25.36 -4.17
CA GLY A 388 -9.56 24.78 -5.48
C GLY A 388 -10.54 25.62 -6.31
N VAL A 389 -10.78 25.17 -7.53
CA VAL A 389 -11.58 25.89 -8.53
C VAL A 389 -12.67 24.96 -9.05
N GLY A 390 -13.93 25.34 -8.85
CA GLY A 390 -15.07 24.56 -9.34
C GLY A 390 -15.30 23.23 -8.61
N ASN A 391 -14.73 23.06 -7.41
CA ASN A 391 -14.96 21.87 -6.59
C ASN A 391 -16.39 21.89 -6.00
N SER A 392 -17.10 20.77 -6.09
CA SER A 392 -18.39 20.49 -5.46
C SER A 392 -18.23 19.50 -4.31
N THR A 393 -17.34 19.82 -3.37
CA THR A 393 -16.95 18.95 -2.25
C THR A 393 -17.40 19.50 -0.89
N ILE A 394 -17.71 18.60 0.06
CA ILE A 394 -18.07 18.99 1.44
C ILE A 394 -16.84 19.44 2.24
N ASN A 395 -15.75 18.66 2.18
CA ASN A 395 -14.50 19.02 2.85
C ASN A 395 -13.58 19.80 1.92
N PRO A 396 -12.74 20.71 2.45
CA PRO A 396 -11.76 21.47 1.67
C PRO A 396 -10.90 20.56 0.78
N THR A 397 -10.82 20.91 -0.50
CA THR A 397 -10.14 20.12 -1.55
C THR A 397 -9.40 21.08 -2.46
N SER A 398 -8.13 20.82 -2.79
CA SER A 398 -7.43 21.64 -3.79
C SER A 398 -7.64 21.10 -5.20
N GLY A 399 -7.24 21.86 -6.21
CA GLY A 399 -7.34 21.45 -7.61
C GLY A 399 -8.64 21.87 -8.27
N PHE A 400 -9.11 21.11 -9.25
CA PHE A 400 -10.14 21.56 -10.20
C PHE A 400 -11.27 20.55 -10.35
N PHE A 401 -12.51 21.02 -10.23
CA PHE A 401 -13.72 20.26 -10.57
C PHE A 401 -13.87 18.91 -9.86
N ASN A 402 -13.38 18.80 -8.62
CA ASN A 402 -13.56 17.62 -7.79
C ASN A 402 -14.97 17.60 -7.17
N SER A 403 -15.52 16.43 -6.87
CA SER A 403 -16.88 16.26 -6.32
C SER A 403 -16.93 15.22 -5.18
N GLY A 404 -18.00 15.23 -4.39
CA GLY A 404 -18.23 14.27 -3.31
C GLY A 404 -17.68 14.70 -1.93
N PRO A 405 -17.32 13.77 -1.03
CA PRO A 405 -16.90 14.13 0.33
C PRO A 405 -15.61 14.99 0.42
N GLY A 406 -14.70 14.91 -0.56
CA GLY A 406 -13.52 15.80 -0.66
C GLY A 406 -12.29 15.40 0.17
N ALA A 407 -11.57 16.39 0.72
CA ALA A 407 -10.30 16.19 1.43
C ALA A 407 -9.19 15.57 0.55
N GLY A 408 -9.09 16.02 -0.70
CA GLY A 408 -8.13 15.54 -1.69
C GLY A 408 -7.43 16.66 -2.46
N SER A 409 -6.84 16.29 -3.59
CA SER A 409 -6.24 17.21 -4.57
C SER A 409 -6.44 16.68 -5.99
N GLY A 410 -6.13 17.49 -6.99
CA GLY A 410 -6.08 17.08 -8.39
C GLY A 410 -7.27 17.55 -9.21
N PHE A 411 -7.62 16.79 -10.24
CA PHE A 411 -8.54 17.23 -11.29
C PHE A 411 -9.66 16.22 -11.47
N PHE A 412 -10.92 16.67 -11.51
CA PHE A 412 -12.07 15.83 -11.84
C PHE A 412 -12.24 14.58 -10.97
N ASN A 413 -11.74 14.59 -9.72
CA ASN A 413 -11.89 13.45 -8.83
C ASN A 413 -13.26 13.46 -8.14
N ALA A 414 -13.90 12.30 -8.00
CA ALA A 414 -15.16 12.09 -7.30
C ALA A 414 -14.96 11.10 -6.13
N GLY A 415 -14.98 11.57 -4.88
CA GLY A 415 -14.78 10.72 -3.71
C GLY A 415 -14.11 11.43 -2.52
N GLN A 416 -13.40 10.67 -1.67
CA GLN A 416 -12.69 11.22 -0.49
C GLN A 416 -11.22 10.79 -0.43
N PHE A 417 -10.31 11.66 0.04
CA PHE A 417 -8.87 11.32 0.17
C PHE A 417 -8.26 10.81 -1.14
N ILE A 418 -8.47 11.57 -2.21
CA ILE A 418 -8.02 11.25 -3.56
C ILE A 418 -7.01 12.30 -4.03
N SER A 419 -5.95 11.88 -4.70
CA SER A 419 -5.08 12.73 -5.52
C SER A 419 -5.04 12.23 -6.96
N GLY A 420 -4.63 13.08 -7.90
CA GLY A 420 -4.48 12.72 -9.30
C GLY A 420 -5.58 13.26 -10.20
N PHE A 421 -5.96 12.51 -11.22
CA PHE A 421 -6.81 13.00 -12.31
C PHE A 421 -7.94 12.01 -12.61
N SER A 422 -9.18 12.51 -12.73
CA SER A 422 -10.38 11.75 -13.12
C SER A 422 -10.65 10.47 -12.31
N ASN A 423 -10.33 10.48 -11.02
CA ASN A 423 -10.54 9.33 -10.15
C ASN A 423 -11.93 9.37 -9.53
N GLU A 424 -12.73 8.35 -9.75
CA GLU A 424 -14.07 8.14 -9.20
C GLU A 424 -14.05 7.01 -8.15
N GLY A 425 -14.95 7.02 -7.17
CA GLY A 425 -15.10 5.94 -6.20
C GLY A 425 -14.90 6.35 -4.73
N GLY A 426 -14.57 5.38 -3.88
CA GLY A 426 -14.66 5.51 -2.42
C GLY A 426 -13.61 6.42 -1.78
N ARG A 427 -12.54 5.83 -1.22
CA ARG A 427 -11.50 6.52 -0.45
C ARG A 427 -10.10 6.03 -0.82
N PHE A 428 -9.09 6.90 -0.70
CA PHE A 428 -7.63 6.57 -0.81
C PHE A 428 -7.15 6.13 -2.20
N LEU A 429 -7.20 7.05 -3.17
CA LEU A 429 -6.74 6.84 -4.55
C LEU A 429 -5.70 7.91 -4.93
N SER A 430 -4.62 7.55 -5.62
CA SER A 430 -3.67 8.51 -6.24
C SER A 430 -3.44 8.09 -7.69
N GLY A 431 -3.40 8.95 -8.71
CA GLY A 431 -3.16 8.48 -10.08
C GLY A 431 -4.02 9.09 -11.17
N PHE A 432 -4.46 8.28 -12.13
CA PHE A 432 -5.22 8.74 -13.30
C PHE A 432 -6.34 7.75 -13.68
N GLU A 433 -7.62 8.14 -13.63
CA GLU A 433 -8.82 7.39 -14.06
C GLU A 433 -9.29 6.22 -13.18
N ASN A 434 -9.19 6.33 -11.86
CA ASN A 434 -9.50 5.23 -10.94
C ASN A 434 -10.96 5.02 -10.60
N ILE A 435 -11.38 3.78 -10.32
CA ILE A 435 -12.76 3.48 -9.91
C ILE A 435 -12.80 2.21 -8.98
N GLY A 436 -12.61 2.26 -7.65
CA GLY A 436 -12.73 1.03 -6.80
C GLY A 436 -11.94 0.96 -5.47
N GLN A 437 -11.80 -0.23 -4.85
CA GLN A 437 -11.67 -0.45 -3.39
C GLN A 437 -10.26 -0.61 -2.72
N LEU A 438 -9.11 -0.36 -3.40
CA LEU A 438 -7.87 0.29 -2.87
C LEU A 438 -6.75 0.25 -3.94
N THR A 439 -6.21 1.40 -4.37
CA THR A 439 -5.55 1.60 -5.68
C THR A 439 -4.46 2.75 -5.58
N SER A 440 -3.39 2.82 -6.40
CA SER A 440 -2.45 4.00 -6.66
C SER A 440 -1.94 4.00 -8.13
N GLY A 441 -1.65 5.07 -8.86
CA GLY A 441 -2.04 5.36 -10.27
C GLY A 441 -1.71 4.43 -11.42
N MET A 442 -2.55 3.58 -12.00
CA MET A 442 -3.99 3.26 -11.97
C MET A 442 -4.95 4.25 -12.53
N GLY A 443 -5.77 3.73 -13.44
CA GLY A 443 -7.21 3.95 -13.51
C GLY A 443 -8.00 2.66 -13.75
N ASN A 444 -8.39 1.88 -12.71
CA ASN A 444 -9.03 0.56 -12.92
C ASN A 444 -9.94 0.02 -11.75
N ILE A 445 -10.95 -0.85 -12.03
CA ILE A 445 -12.12 -1.25 -11.14
C ILE A 445 -12.26 -2.72 -10.67
N GLY A 446 -12.10 -3.11 -9.39
CA GLY A 446 -12.31 -4.51 -8.92
C GLY A 446 -11.35 -5.20 -7.90
N ASN A 447 -11.19 -6.54 -7.92
CA ASN A 447 -10.33 -7.52 -7.16
C ASN A 447 -9.04 -7.20 -6.30
N ILE A 448 -8.88 -6.06 -5.60
CA ILE A 448 -7.67 -5.55 -4.83
C ILE A 448 -6.51 -5.11 -5.76
N VAL A 449 -5.89 -3.95 -5.49
CA VAL A 449 -5.37 -3.08 -6.54
C VAL A 449 -4.06 -2.33 -6.23
N THR A 450 -3.30 -2.03 -7.29
CA THR A 450 -2.09 -1.21 -7.33
C THR A 450 -1.81 -0.87 -8.80
N GLY A 451 -2.57 -0.02 -9.47
CA GLY A 451 -2.18 0.79 -10.67
C GLY A 451 -0.79 1.17 -11.14
N TRP A 452 -0.40 0.71 -12.29
CA TRP A 452 -0.06 -0.66 -12.16
C TRP A 452 -1.18 -1.73 -12.27
N TYR A 453 -2.50 -1.49 -12.22
CA TYR A 453 -3.64 -2.42 -12.10
C TYR A 453 -4.83 -1.71 -12.62
N ASN A 454 -5.74 -2.31 -13.40
CA ASN A 454 -6.34 -3.61 -13.65
C ASN A 454 -7.06 -4.31 -12.47
N THR A 455 -8.38 -4.31 -12.35
CA THR A 455 -9.04 -5.17 -11.32
C THR A 455 -10.51 -5.55 -11.68
N SER A 456 -11.13 -6.59 -11.05
CA SER A 456 -12.35 -7.33 -11.52
C SER A 456 -13.68 -7.29 -10.76
N THR A 457 -14.70 -7.79 -11.44
CA THR A 457 -16.07 -8.04 -10.97
C THR A 457 -16.53 -9.53 -11.02
N ALA A 458 -15.67 -10.50 -11.39
CA ALA A 458 -15.96 -11.96 -11.42
C ALA A 458 -15.74 -12.68 -10.05
N GLY A 459 -16.54 -13.69 -9.71
CA GLY A 459 -16.67 -14.32 -8.36
C GLY A 459 -15.50 -15.14 -7.72
N LEU A 460 -15.86 -16.07 -6.82
CA LEU A 460 -15.22 -16.52 -5.54
C LEU A 460 -13.81 -17.20 -5.49
N THR A 461 -12.89 -17.05 -6.44
CA THR A 461 -11.49 -17.60 -6.30
C THR A 461 -10.36 -16.65 -6.75
N GLY A 462 -10.65 -15.39 -7.11
CA GLY A 462 -9.93 -14.72 -8.19
C GLY A 462 -9.27 -13.34 -7.97
N ALA A 463 -8.77 -12.99 -6.79
CA ALA A 463 -8.35 -11.61 -6.53
C ALA A 463 -7.01 -11.53 -5.79
N LEU A 464 -5.93 -11.15 -6.48
CA LEU A 464 -4.84 -10.33 -5.96
C LEU A 464 -3.86 -9.96 -7.12
N LEU A 465 -3.66 -8.68 -7.40
CA LEU A 465 -2.40 -8.04 -7.12
C LEU A 465 -1.24 -8.83 -7.66
N SER A 466 -0.72 -8.44 -8.81
CA SER A 466 0.64 -7.92 -8.86
C SER A 466 1.42 -7.91 -10.20
N GLY A 467 0.91 -7.70 -11.43
CA GLY A 467 1.65 -7.05 -12.59
C GLY A 467 2.16 -5.57 -12.70
N ILE A 468 1.57 -4.56 -12.08
CA ILE A 468 0.85 -4.82 -10.87
C ILE A 468 -0.56 -5.45 -11.12
N GLY A 469 -0.98 -5.51 -12.39
CA GLY A 469 -1.98 -6.47 -12.87
C GLY A 469 -3.31 -6.35 -12.16
N ASN A 470 -4.19 -7.30 -11.99
CA ASN A 470 -5.17 -7.73 -12.97
C ASN A 470 -6.40 -8.29 -12.22
N VAL A 471 -7.29 -8.96 -12.94
CA VAL A 471 -8.74 -9.02 -12.69
C VAL A 471 -9.28 -10.46 -12.49
N GLY A 472 -8.61 -11.48 -11.87
CA GLY A 472 -9.25 -12.84 -11.77
C GLY A 472 -8.63 -14.15 -11.23
N SER A 473 -7.33 -14.43 -11.02
CA SER A 473 -6.80 -15.51 -10.12
C SER A 473 -5.26 -15.53 -10.24
N ARG A 474 -4.50 -15.62 -9.10
CA ARG A 474 -3.01 -15.40 -9.02
C ARG A 474 -2.59 -14.00 -9.52
N LEU A 475 -1.97 -13.05 -8.80
CA LEU A 475 -1.15 -12.90 -7.58
C LEU A 475 0.38 -12.70 -7.85
N ALA A 476 0.81 -11.47 -8.17
CA ALA A 476 2.17 -10.93 -8.43
C ALA A 476 3.10 -11.56 -9.40
N GLY A 477 3.78 -10.72 -10.13
CA GLY A 477 3.11 -10.49 -11.37
C GLY A 477 3.89 -9.61 -12.34
N PHE A 478 3.87 -9.85 -13.63
CA PHE A 478 3.01 -10.86 -14.18
C PHE A 478 1.53 -10.71 -13.80
N LEU A 479 0.71 -11.69 -14.12
CA LEU A 479 -0.59 -11.96 -13.48
C LEU A 479 -1.66 -10.89 -13.63
N LEU A 480 -2.69 -11.03 -14.47
CA LEU A 480 -3.62 -12.09 -14.89
C LEU A 480 -4.88 -12.36 -14.04
N SER A 481 -5.83 -13.03 -14.72
CA SER A 481 -7.25 -13.32 -14.44
C SER A 481 -7.83 -14.42 -15.39
N GLY A 482 -8.17 -15.67 -14.92
CA GLY A 482 -8.58 -16.87 -15.74
C GLY A 482 -8.40 -18.25 -15.00
N THR A 483 -8.42 -19.45 -15.63
CA THR A 483 -7.93 -20.72 -15.03
C THR A 483 -6.41 -20.90 -15.20
N GLY A 484 -5.65 -21.13 -14.11
CA GLY A 484 -4.19 -21.40 -14.08
C GLY A 484 -3.54 -20.69 -12.88
N GLN A 485 -3.14 -21.35 -11.78
CA GLN A 485 -1.99 -22.25 -11.54
C GLN A 485 -0.60 -21.60 -11.49
#